data_AF-A0AAV9CTZ0-F1
#
_entry.id   AF-A0AAV9CTZ0-F1
#
_cell.length_a   1.000
_cell.length_b   1.000
_cell.length_c   1.000
_cell.angle_alpha   90.00
_cell.angle_beta   90.00
_cell.angle_gamma   90.00
#
_symmetry.space_group_name_H-M   'P 1'
#
loop_
_entity.id
_entity.type
_entity.pdbx_description
1 polymer ?
#
loop_
_entity_poly.entity_id
_entity_poly.type
_entity_poly.pdbx_seq_one_letter_code
_entity_poly.pdbx_strand_id
1 'polypeptide(L)'
;MQTPPPPSPPPPPPTSPPPFEMLTSFNHPNEEDQQQQSHHSDHHFHLPISIISPSPTTTTTSSTHIKHLLLTCADLITRSDFPSASRAISLLSASSSPFGDSTDRLIHHFTTALSLRLQRLTFHTLLRPPPPPSPTLSDAYLTLNHLTPFIRFCHLTANQAILEAVDGHRSIHIVDFDTAHGVQWPPLLQAIAERADPSDPPSIRITGTGSDSETLRRTADRLETFAQSLGRLRFHFQPLILSPTEGSSSSSILNMIDVRPHETVALNCVLHLHRLVRDDPREMWAFLRGVKQKLKPTIVTVAEKEASHNGSTTSFMQRFAEAMDYYGAVFDSLESTVQPGSRERLAVEGVWFGREIEDIVAMDGDGRRERHERFVKWAETLRGAGSTMSR
;
A
#
# COMPACT_ATOMS: atom_id res chain seq x y z
N MET A 1 -67.11 14.51 -30.93
CA MET A 1 -66.04 14.92 -30.00
C MET A 1 -65.34 13.66 -29.55
N GLN A 2 -64.09 13.44 -29.97
CA GLN A 2 -63.25 12.32 -29.51
C GLN A 2 -62.29 12.83 -28.43
N THR A 3 -62.21 12.10 -27.32
CA THR A 3 -61.34 12.38 -26.18
C THR A 3 -59.87 12.02 -26.49
N PRO A 4 -58.89 12.81 -26.01
CA PRO A 4 -57.48 12.55 -26.27
C PRO A 4 -56.95 11.39 -25.40
N PRO A 5 -55.89 10.69 -25.86
CA PRO A 5 -55.30 9.57 -25.14
C PRO A 5 -54.49 10.02 -23.91
N PRO A 6 -54.31 9.12 -22.92
CA PRO A 6 -53.56 9.43 -21.70
C PRO A 6 -52.05 9.57 -21.96
N PRO A 7 -51.33 10.33 -21.12
CA PRO A 7 -49.89 10.55 -21.26
C PRO A 7 -49.06 9.31 -20.88
N SER A 8 -47.92 9.16 -21.56
CA SER A 8 -46.96 8.07 -21.38
C SER A 8 -46.28 8.11 -20.00
N PRO A 9 -45.90 6.96 -19.43
CA PRO A 9 -45.19 6.90 -18.16
C PRO A 9 -43.76 7.49 -18.26
N PRO A 10 -43.20 8.00 -17.15
CA PRO A 10 -41.85 8.55 -17.12
C PRO A 10 -40.80 7.46 -17.32
N PRO A 11 -39.61 7.82 -17.86
CA PRO A 11 -38.51 6.89 -18.03
C PRO A 11 -37.98 6.38 -16.69
N PRO A 12 -37.40 5.16 -16.64
CA PRO A 12 -36.77 4.64 -15.44
C PRO A 12 -35.56 5.49 -15.02
N PRO A 13 -35.21 5.52 -13.73
CA PRO A 13 -34.03 6.23 -13.25
C PRO A 13 -32.75 5.61 -13.85
N PRO A 14 -31.68 6.41 -14.01
CA PRO A 14 -30.40 5.90 -14.49
C PRO A 14 -29.86 4.85 -13.51
N THR A 15 -29.43 3.71 -14.05
CA THR A 15 -28.74 2.67 -13.30
C THR A 15 -27.33 3.14 -12.95
N SER A 16 -27.00 3.16 -11.66
CA SER A 16 -25.64 3.42 -11.17
C SER A 16 -24.67 2.38 -11.76
N PRO A 17 -23.47 2.78 -12.20
CA PRO A 17 -22.47 1.81 -12.65
C PRO A 17 -22.03 0.90 -11.50
N PRO A 18 -21.61 -0.34 -11.77
CA PRO A 18 -21.11 -1.24 -10.75
C PRO A 18 -19.86 -0.66 -10.07
N PRO A 19 -19.55 -1.03 -8.80
CA PRO A 19 -18.43 -0.47 -8.03
C PRO A 19 -17.07 -0.52 -8.75
N PHE A 20 -16.90 -1.48 -9.67
CA PHE A 20 -15.69 -1.66 -10.47
C PHE A 20 -15.41 -0.51 -11.44
N GLU A 21 -16.44 0.08 -12.08
CA GLU A 21 -16.25 1.19 -13.03
C GLU A 21 -16.00 2.53 -12.35
N MET A 22 -16.47 2.71 -11.11
CA MET A 22 -16.15 3.91 -10.34
C MET A 22 -14.70 3.90 -9.86
N LEU A 23 -14.16 2.73 -9.50
CA LEU A 23 -12.76 2.61 -9.07
C LEU A 23 -11.76 2.88 -10.20
N THR A 24 -12.11 2.62 -11.46
CA THR A 24 -11.25 2.94 -12.60
C THR A 24 -11.23 4.44 -12.90
N SER A 25 -12.34 5.17 -12.69
CA SER A 25 -12.37 6.62 -12.90
C SER A 25 -11.48 7.40 -11.92
N PHE A 26 -11.26 6.87 -10.71
CA PHE A 26 -10.32 7.45 -9.73
C PHE A 26 -8.84 7.17 -10.00
N ASN A 27 -8.52 6.21 -10.89
CA ASN A 27 -7.13 5.85 -11.20
C ASN A 27 -6.56 6.63 -12.40
N HIS A 28 -7.36 7.41 -13.11
CA HIS A 28 -6.88 8.24 -14.22
C HIS A 28 -6.48 9.64 -13.72
N PRO A 29 -5.22 10.07 -13.93
CA PRO A 29 -4.88 11.49 -13.87
C PRO A 29 -5.66 12.21 -14.99
N ASN A 30 -6.25 13.37 -14.69
CA ASN A 30 -6.80 14.25 -15.72
C ASN A 30 -5.65 14.72 -16.63
N GLU A 31 -5.49 14.10 -17.79
CA GLU A 31 -4.77 14.68 -18.93
C GLU A 31 -5.83 15.17 -19.93
N GLU A 32 -5.86 16.49 -20.14
CA GLU A 32 -6.60 17.11 -21.22
C GLU A 32 -5.93 16.79 -22.57
N ASP A 33 -6.77 16.40 -23.54
CA ASP A 33 -6.55 16.33 -24.98
C ASP A 33 -5.40 15.49 -25.56
N GLN A 34 -5.77 14.30 -26.05
CA GLN A 34 -5.66 14.00 -27.49
C GLN A 34 -6.59 12.86 -27.90
N GLN A 35 -7.56 13.18 -28.76
CA GLN A 35 -8.44 12.23 -29.42
C GLN A 35 -7.62 11.28 -30.31
N GLN A 36 -7.77 9.97 -30.10
CA GLN A 36 -7.65 8.98 -31.17
C GLN A 36 -8.64 7.84 -30.94
N GLN A 37 -9.57 7.74 -31.88
CA GLN A 37 -10.57 6.67 -31.99
C GLN A 37 -9.88 5.31 -32.10
N SER A 38 -10.34 4.33 -31.31
CA SER A 38 -10.27 2.93 -31.71
C SER A 38 -11.46 2.14 -31.17
N HIS A 39 -11.98 1.27 -32.02
CA HIS A 39 -13.26 0.59 -31.92
C HIS A 39 -13.34 -0.39 -30.74
N HIS A 40 -14.45 -0.33 -29.99
CA HIS A 40 -14.87 -1.37 -29.06
C HIS A 40 -15.17 -2.69 -29.80
N SER A 41 -14.66 -3.79 -29.27
CA SER A 41 -15.16 -5.14 -29.56
C SER A 41 -15.21 -5.91 -28.24
N ASP A 42 -16.44 -6.18 -27.80
CA ASP A 42 -16.74 -6.95 -26.59
C ASP A 42 -16.41 -8.43 -26.79
N HIS A 43 -15.51 -8.97 -25.96
CA HIS A 43 -15.35 -10.41 -25.82
C HIS A 43 -15.42 -10.82 -24.34
N HIS A 44 -16.52 -11.51 -24.02
CA HIS A 44 -16.75 -12.24 -22.78
C HIS A 44 -15.62 -13.26 -22.52
N PHE A 45 -14.93 -13.13 -21.38
CA PHE A 45 -13.97 -14.12 -20.91
C PHE A 45 -14.68 -15.25 -20.14
N HIS A 46 -14.63 -16.46 -20.71
CA HIS A 46 -14.82 -17.71 -19.98
C HIS A 46 -13.44 -18.38 -19.83
N LEU A 47 -12.97 -18.56 -18.60
CA LEU A 47 -11.74 -19.31 -18.30
C LEU A 47 -12.08 -20.79 -18.02
N PRO A 48 -11.44 -21.77 -18.70
CA PRO A 48 -11.33 -23.12 -18.19
C PRO A 48 -10.00 -23.31 -17.45
N ILE A 49 -10.08 -23.76 -16.21
CA ILE A 49 -8.93 -24.19 -15.41
C ILE A 49 -8.37 -25.47 -16.04
N SER A 50 -7.14 -25.42 -16.55
CA SER A 50 -6.38 -26.62 -16.95
C SER A 50 -5.23 -26.83 -15.98
N ILE A 51 -5.23 -27.99 -15.33
CA ILE A 51 -4.19 -28.46 -14.41
C ILE A 51 -2.95 -28.86 -15.25
N ILE A 52 -1.85 -28.13 -15.11
CA ILE A 52 -0.58 -28.43 -15.80
C ILE A 52 0.28 -29.31 -14.89
N SER A 53 0.70 -30.47 -15.40
CA SER A 53 1.74 -31.32 -14.80
C SER A 53 3.14 -30.81 -15.20
N PRO A 54 4.17 -30.91 -14.34
CA PRO A 54 5.47 -30.33 -14.64
C PRO A 54 6.33 -31.27 -15.52
N SER A 55 6.97 -30.69 -16.54
CA SER A 55 8.10 -31.32 -17.27
C SER A 55 9.43 -30.82 -16.68
N PRO A 56 10.50 -31.63 -16.65
CA PRO A 56 11.75 -31.27 -15.97
C PRO A 56 12.67 -30.45 -16.88
N THR A 57 13.16 -29.30 -16.41
CA THR A 57 14.12 -28.43 -17.13
C THR A 57 15.38 -28.15 -16.32
N THR A 58 16.50 -28.15 -17.01
CA THR A 58 17.88 -27.86 -16.55
C THR A 58 18.11 -26.42 -16.04
N THR A 59 17.07 -25.59 -15.98
CA THR A 59 17.11 -24.19 -15.50
C THR A 59 17.14 -24.07 -13.98
N THR A 60 16.61 -25.06 -13.25
CA THR A 60 16.48 -25.02 -11.78
C THR A 60 17.82 -24.98 -11.05
N THR A 61 18.86 -25.59 -11.61
CA THR A 61 20.20 -25.63 -10.98
C THR A 61 20.92 -24.27 -11.07
N SER A 62 20.70 -23.51 -12.15
CA SER A 62 21.31 -22.20 -12.33
C SER A 62 20.68 -21.15 -11.42
N SER A 63 19.34 -21.11 -11.33
CA SER A 63 18.62 -20.17 -10.47
C SER A 63 18.90 -20.40 -8.98
N THR A 64 18.98 -21.66 -8.55
CA THR A 64 19.35 -22.03 -7.17
C THR A 64 20.77 -21.57 -6.84
N HIS A 65 21.70 -21.72 -7.78
CA HIS A 65 23.09 -21.30 -7.59
C HIS A 65 23.20 -19.76 -7.42
N ILE A 66 22.45 -18.98 -8.21
CA ILE A 66 22.51 -17.52 -8.10
C ILE A 66 21.84 -17.01 -6.82
N LYS A 67 20.73 -17.64 -6.38
CA LYS A 67 20.14 -17.35 -5.06
C LYS A 67 21.13 -17.65 -3.92
N HIS A 68 21.90 -18.73 -4.02
CA HIS A 68 22.97 -19.01 -3.06
C HIS A 68 24.09 -17.96 -3.09
N LEU A 69 24.42 -17.43 -4.28
CA LEU A 69 25.40 -16.35 -4.42
C LEU A 69 24.93 -15.05 -3.76
N LEU A 70 23.63 -14.72 -3.78
CA LEU A 70 23.07 -13.58 -3.02
C LEU A 70 23.30 -13.73 -1.52
N LEU A 71 22.95 -14.89 -0.95
CA LEU A 71 23.18 -15.19 0.47
C LEU A 71 24.67 -15.14 0.82
N THR A 72 25.52 -15.70 -0.04
CA THR A 72 26.98 -15.64 0.13
C THR A 72 27.48 -14.20 0.12
N CYS A 73 26.99 -13.36 -0.79
CA CYS A 73 27.33 -11.95 -0.83
C CYS A 73 26.91 -11.21 0.44
N ALA A 74 25.70 -11.45 0.94
CA ALA A 74 25.23 -10.88 2.19
C ALA A 74 26.10 -11.30 3.39
N ASP A 75 26.53 -12.56 3.44
CA ASP A 75 27.44 -13.08 4.47
C ASP A 75 28.83 -12.42 4.40
N LEU A 76 29.37 -12.25 3.19
CA LEU A 76 30.65 -11.55 2.99
C LEU A 76 30.59 -10.10 3.50
N ILE A 77 29.49 -9.39 3.24
CA ILE A 77 29.27 -8.05 3.80
C ILE A 77 29.19 -8.10 5.33
N THR A 78 28.48 -9.08 5.89
CA THR A 78 28.35 -9.26 7.35
C THR A 78 29.71 -9.47 8.01
N ARG A 79 30.59 -10.25 7.39
CA ARG A 79 31.95 -10.52 7.85
C ARG A 79 32.96 -9.42 7.47
N SER A 80 32.50 -8.32 6.88
CA SER A 80 33.34 -7.21 6.41
C SER A 80 34.40 -7.61 5.36
N ASP A 81 34.20 -8.71 4.64
CA ASP A 81 35.00 -9.08 3.47
C ASP A 81 34.48 -8.34 2.22
N PHE A 82 34.68 -7.02 2.25
CA PHE A 82 34.21 -6.11 1.20
C PHE A 82 34.82 -6.37 -0.19
N PRO A 83 36.11 -6.74 -0.34
CA PRO A 83 36.65 -7.10 -1.65
C PRO A 83 35.97 -8.32 -2.27
N SER A 84 35.70 -9.37 -1.49
CA SER A 84 34.97 -10.54 -1.98
C SER A 84 33.51 -10.23 -2.27
N ALA A 85 32.85 -9.43 -1.41
CA ALA A 85 31.48 -8.99 -1.65
C ALA A 85 31.35 -8.18 -2.95
N SER A 86 32.31 -7.29 -3.24
CA SER A 86 32.35 -6.51 -4.49
C SER A 86 32.47 -7.41 -5.73
N ARG A 87 33.29 -8.47 -5.66
CA ARG A 87 33.36 -9.48 -6.74
C ARG A 87 32.05 -10.26 -6.88
N ALA A 88 31.43 -10.65 -5.78
CA ALA A 88 30.14 -11.35 -5.80
C ALA A 88 29.04 -10.47 -6.42
N ILE A 89 28.96 -9.19 -6.05
CA ILE A 89 28.06 -8.21 -6.68
C ILE A 89 28.32 -8.11 -8.18
N SER A 90 29.58 -8.08 -8.62
CA SER A 90 29.90 -8.01 -10.06
C SER A 90 29.39 -9.23 -10.83
N LEU A 91 29.52 -10.43 -10.25
CA LEU A 91 28.99 -11.66 -10.83
C LEU A 91 27.46 -11.68 -10.85
N LEU A 92 26.82 -11.24 -9.76
CA LEU A 92 25.37 -11.13 -9.64
C LEU A 92 24.79 -10.14 -10.67
N SER A 93 25.42 -8.98 -10.83
CA SER A 93 25.02 -7.97 -11.82
C SER A 93 25.14 -8.48 -13.25
N ALA A 94 26.17 -9.28 -13.55
CA ALA A 94 26.34 -9.90 -14.86
C ALA A 94 25.33 -11.04 -15.12
N SER A 95 24.74 -11.60 -14.07
CA SER A 95 23.85 -12.78 -14.12
C SER A 95 22.39 -12.44 -13.82
N SER A 96 22.01 -11.16 -13.77
CA SER A 96 20.64 -10.72 -13.48
C SER A 96 20.16 -9.69 -14.49
N SER A 97 18.84 -9.58 -14.62
CA SER A 97 18.20 -8.66 -15.55
C SER A 97 16.88 -8.14 -14.98
N PRO A 98 16.60 -6.83 -15.06
CA PRO A 98 15.28 -6.30 -14.71
C PRO A 98 14.19 -6.70 -15.72
N PHE A 99 14.56 -7.31 -16.84
CA PHE A 99 13.65 -7.72 -17.91
C PHE A 99 13.54 -9.25 -18.07
N GLY A 100 14.31 -10.02 -17.28
CA GLY A 100 14.31 -11.48 -17.31
C GLY A 100 13.08 -12.09 -16.64
N ASP A 101 13.17 -13.35 -16.22
CA ASP A 101 12.11 -14.01 -15.45
C ASP A 101 12.00 -13.49 -14.00
N SER A 102 11.05 -14.01 -13.21
CA SER A 102 10.85 -13.57 -11.82
C SER A 102 12.12 -13.67 -10.98
N THR A 103 12.95 -14.69 -11.22
CA THR A 103 14.19 -14.91 -10.49
C THR A 103 15.25 -13.92 -10.92
N ASP A 104 15.44 -13.68 -12.23
CA ASP A 104 16.38 -12.68 -12.74
C ASP A 104 16.08 -11.29 -12.17
N ARG A 105 14.81 -10.91 -12.12
CA ARG A 105 14.37 -9.60 -11.61
C ARG A 105 14.54 -9.50 -10.10
N LEU A 106 14.20 -10.55 -9.35
CA LEU A 106 14.46 -10.62 -7.91
C LEU A 106 15.96 -10.43 -7.62
N ILE A 107 16.82 -11.17 -8.33
CA ILE A 107 18.27 -11.08 -8.16
C ILE A 107 18.75 -9.67 -8.50
N HIS A 108 18.22 -9.04 -9.55
CA HIS A 108 18.58 -7.68 -9.93
C HIS A 108 18.32 -6.66 -8.80
N HIS A 109 17.14 -6.70 -8.19
CA HIS A 109 16.80 -5.76 -7.09
C HIS A 109 17.62 -6.03 -5.83
N PHE A 110 17.81 -7.29 -5.42
CA PHE A 110 18.64 -7.62 -4.27
C PHE A 110 20.12 -7.28 -4.48
N THR A 111 20.63 -7.46 -5.69
CA THR A 111 22.01 -7.08 -6.05
C THR A 111 22.21 -5.58 -5.97
N THR A 112 21.25 -4.80 -6.46
CA THR A 112 21.25 -3.34 -6.36
C THR A 112 21.27 -2.89 -4.90
N ALA A 113 20.43 -3.50 -4.06
CA ALA A 113 20.37 -3.20 -2.64
C ALA A 113 21.65 -3.60 -1.87
N LEU A 114 22.26 -4.75 -2.17
CA LEU A 114 23.55 -5.17 -1.61
C LEU A 114 24.69 -4.24 -2.01
N SER A 115 24.71 -3.79 -3.26
CA SER A 115 25.66 -2.80 -3.75
C SER A 115 25.54 -1.49 -2.97
N LEU A 116 24.31 -1.00 -2.76
CA LEU A 116 24.06 0.19 -1.94
C LEU A 116 24.51 -0.01 -0.49
N ARG A 117 24.21 -1.17 0.12
CA ARG A 117 24.67 -1.50 1.47
C ARG A 117 26.19 -1.46 1.57
N LEU A 118 26.89 -2.12 0.64
CA LEU A 118 28.34 -2.17 0.60
C LEU A 118 28.93 -0.75 0.48
N GLN A 119 28.42 0.06 -0.44
CA GLN A 119 28.86 1.44 -0.63
C GLN A 119 28.72 2.28 0.65
N ARG A 120 27.60 2.15 1.38
CA ARG A 120 27.39 2.87 2.64
C ARG A 120 28.36 2.45 3.74
N LEU A 121 28.75 1.18 3.77
CA LEU A 121 29.70 0.64 4.74
C LEU A 121 31.15 1.02 4.42
N THR A 122 31.50 1.13 3.12
CA THR A 122 32.86 1.47 2.68
C THR A 122 33.09 2.96 2.57
N PHE A 123 32.06 3.73 2.20
CA PHE A 123 32.11 5.17 2.02
C PHE A 123 31.10 5.81 2.97
N HIS A 124 31.57 6.27 4.13
CA HIS A 124 30.75 6.85 5.21
C HIS A 124 29.85 8.02 4.77
N THR A 125 30.09 8.61 3.60
CA THR A 125 29.30 9.71 3.03
C THR A 125 29.39 9.64 1.51
N LEU A 126 28.38 9.12 0.83
CA LEU A 126 28.10 9.53 -0.55
C LEU A 126 26.68 10.06 -0.61
N LEU A 127 26.58 11.34 -0.98
CA LEU A 127 25.36 11.91 -1.51
C LEU A 127 25.03 11.10 -2.76
N ARG A 128 23.92 10.36 -2.73
CA ARG A 128 23.39 9.67 -3.90
C ARG A 128 23.21 10.72 -5.00
N PRO A 129 23.76 10.56 -6.21
CA PRO A 129 23.31 11.36 -7.34
C PRO A 129 21.79 11.18 -7.46
N PRO A 130 21.00 12.25 -7.70
CA PRO A 130 19.56 12.11 -7.81
C PRO A 130 19.25 11.02 -8.86
N PRO A 131 18.37 10.06 -8.53
CA PRO A 131 18.00 9.04 -9.51
C PRO A 131 17.46 9.73 -10.77
N PRO A 132 17.62 9.11 -11.96
CA PRO A 132 16.96 9.60 -13.16
C PRO A 132 15.45 9.74 -12.92
N PRO A 133 14.74 10.61 -13.66
CA PRO A 133 13.31 10.79 -13.50
C PRO A 133 12.60 9.44 -13.65
N SER A 134 12.11 8.92 -12.53
CA SER A 134 11.31 7.71 -12.43
C SER A 134 9.86 8.11 -12.17
N PRO A 135 8.87 7.22 -12.43
CA PRO A 135 7.54 7.38 -11.85
C PRO A 135 7.67 7.71 -10.36
N THR A 136 6.81 8.60 -9.88
CA THR A 136 6.82 8.93 -8.46
C THR A 136 6.35 7.70 -7.66
N LEU A 137 6.68 7.63 -6.37
CA LEU A 137 6.11 6.61 -5.48
C LEU A 137 4.57 6.59 -5.52
N SER A 138 4.01 7.78 -5.73
CA SER A 138 2.58 8.03 -5.88
C SER A 138 2.01 7.36 -7.16
N ASP A 139 2.69 7.47 -8.30
CA ASP A 139 2.27 6.79 -9.54
C ASP A 139 2.42 5.26 -9.41
N ALA A 140 3.51 4.81 -8.79
CA ALA A 140 3.76 3.39 -8.54
C ALA A 140 2.70 2.77 -7.62
N TYR A 141 2.20 3.51 -6.63
CA TYR A 141 1.10 3.09 -5.77
C TYR A 141 -0.18 2.85 -6.56
N LEU A 142 -0.61 3.81 -7.40
CA LEU A 142 -1.81 3.67 -8.22
C LEU A 142 -1.67 2.50 -9.21
N THR A 143 -0.48 2.36 -9.79
CA THR A 143 -0.16 1.26 -10.70
C THR A 143 -0.21 -0.10 -9.97
N LEU A 144 0.36 -0.20 -8.77
CA LEU A 144 0.29 -1.42 -7.95
C LEU A 144 -1.15 -1.76 -7.60
N ASN A 145 -1.92 -0.76 -7.17
CA ASN A 145 -3.34 -0.90 -6.85
C ASN A 145 -4.12 -1.35 -8.08
N HIS A 146 -3.73 -0.92 -9.30
CA HIS A 146 -4.34 -1.36 -10.55
C HIS A 146 -3.99 -2.80 -10.91
N LEU A 147 -2.70 -3.14 -10.92
CA LEU A 147 -2.16 -4.42 -11.38
C LEU A 147 -2.40 -5.59 -10.42
N THR A 148 -2.50 -5.31 -9.11
CA THR A 148 -2.55 -6.35 -8.09
C THR A 148 -3.75 -6.17 -7.16
N PRO A 149 -4.24 -7.24 -6.53
CA PRO A 149 -5.32 -7.14 -5.55
C PRO A 149 -4.82 -6.71 -4.15
N PHE A 150 -3.51 -6.59 -3.91
CA PHE A 150 -2.95 -6.49 -2.56
C PHE A 150 -3.49 -5.30 -1.77
N ILE A 151 -3.43 -4.09 -2.36
CA ILE A 151 -3.90 -2.85 -1.73
C ILE A 151 -5.43 -2.83 -1.65
N ARG A 152 -6.11 -3.24 -2.73
CA ARG A 152 -7.59 -3.31 -2.75
C ARG A 152 -8.14 -4.26 -1.70
N PHE A 153 -7.51 -5.40 -1.49
CA PHE A 153 -7.88 -6.35 -0.44
C PHE A 153 -7.81 -5.70 0.95
N CYS A 154 -6.74 -4.98 1.24
CA CYS A 154 -6.58 -4.24 2.49
C CYS A 154 -7.70 -3.20 2.67
N HIS A 155 -7.93 -2.37 1.64
CA HIS A 155 -8.94 -1.32 1.67
C HIS A 155 -10.36 -1.85 1.85
N LEU A 156 -10.77 -2.84 1.06
CA LEU A 156 -12.14 -3.37 1.10
C LEU A 156 -12.43 -4.10 2.41
N THR A 157 -11.44 -4.83 2.94
CA THR A 157 -11.56 -5.50 4.25
C THR A 157 -11.68 -4.47 5.38
N ALA A 158 -10.84 -3.44 5.38
CA ALA A 158 -10.91 -2.37 6.36
C ALA A 158 -12.23 -1.59 6.25
N ASN A 159 -12.66 -1.25 5.04
CA ASN A 159 -13.92 -0.56 4.80
C ASN A 159 -15.12 -1.36 5.29
N GLN A 160 -15.14 -2.69 5.09
CA GLN A 160 -16.22 -3.53 5.59
C GLN A 160 -16.30 -3.47 7.12
N ALA A 161 -15.16 -3.61 7.80
CA ALA A 161 -15.12 -3.53 9.26
C ALA A 161 -15.54 -2.14 9.79
N ILE A 162 -15.09 -1.07 9.12
CA ILE A 162 -15.49 0.31 9.45
C ILE A 162 -17.00 0.49 9.24
N LEU A 163 -17.53 0.04 8.10
CA LEU A 163 -18.94 0.16 7.73
C LEU A 163 -19.86 -0.50 8.76
N GLU A 164 -19.48 -1.67 9.26
CA GLU A 164 -20.20 -2.35 10.34
C GLU A 164 -20.11 -1.60 11.68
N ALA A 165 -18.92 -1.09 12.03
CA ALA A 165 -18.69 -0.39 13.29
C ALA A 165 -19.37 0.98 13.38
N VAL A 166 -19.65 1.62 12.24
CA VAL A 166 -20.30 2.95 12.18
C VAL A 166 -21.77 2.88 11.76
N ASP A 167 -22.32 1.68 11.58
CA ASP A 167 -23.71 1.50 11.17
C ASP A 167 -24.68 2.12 12.20
N GLY A 168 -25.67 2.87 11.71
CA GLY A 168 -26.61 3.61 12.56
C GLY A 168 -26.05 4.87 13.24
N HIS A 169 -24.74 5.12 13.21
CA HIS A 169 -24.15 6.33 13.78
C HIS A 169 -24.34 7.55 12.85
N ARG A 170 -24.59 8.72 13.45
CA ARG A 170 -24.92 9.97 12.72
C ARG A 170 -23.74 10.91 12.50
N SER A 171 -22.73 10.84 13.36
CA SER A 171 -21.51 11.64 13.23
C SER A 171 -20.31 10.70 13.25
N ILE A 172 -19.66 10.56 12.10
CA ILE A 172 -18.60 9.59 11.86
C ILE A 172 -17.31 10.36 11.60
N HIS A 173 -16.24 10.00 12.32
CA HIS A 173 -14.90 10.53 12.09
C HIS A 173 -13.94 9.40 11.78
N ILE A 174 -13.42 9.36 10.55
CA ILE A 174 -12.39 8.42 10.14
C ILE A 174 -11.04 9.13 10.22
N VAL A 175 -10.11 8.55 10.96
CA VAL A 175 -8.72 8.98 11.01
C VAL A 175 -7.90 8.00 10.18
N ASP A 176 -7.30 8.49 9.10
CA ASP A 176 -6.59 7.65 8.12
C ASP A 176 -5.11 7.99 8.08
N PHE A 177 -4.28 7.05 8.53
CA PHE A 177 -2.84 7.20 8.55
C PHE A 177 -2.22 6.78 7.21
N ASP A 178 -1.70 7.76 6.49
CA ASP A 178 -1.13 7.68 5.14
C ASP A 178 -2.17 7.46 4.03
N THR A 179 -3.08 8.42 3.88
CA THR A 179 -4.22 8.38 2.93
C THR A 179 -3.80 8.26 1.48
N ALA A 180 -2.56 8.59 1.14
CA ALA A 180 -2.05 8.63 -0.23
C ALA A 180 -3.03 9.36 -1.16
N HIS A 181 -3.65 8.66 -2.11
CA HIS A 181 -4.61 9.21 -3.08
C HIS A 181 -6.08 9.14 -2.64
N GLY A 182 -6.36 8.57 -1.47
CA GLY A 182 -7.71 8.42 -0.93
C GLY A 182 -8.59 7.39 -1.65
N VAL A 183 -8.01 6.53 -2.50
CA VAL A 183 -8.75 5.54 -3.30
C VAL A 183 -9.50 4.48 -2.47
N GLN A 184 -9.18 4.37 -1.18
CA GLN A 184 -9.92 3.54 -0.23
C GLN A 184 -11.34 4.06 -0.01
N TRP A 185 -11.55 5.37 0.02
CA TRP A 185 -12.74 5.99 0.60
C TRP A 185 -14.01 6.02 -0.27
N PRO A 186 -13.95 6.15 -1.62
CA PRO A 186 -15.15 6.22 -2.44
C PRO A 186 -16.13 5.03 -2.26
N PRO A 187 -15.68 3.76 -2.26
CA PRO A 187 -16.59 2.63 -2.01
C PRO A 187 -17.27 2.67 -0.65
N LEU A 188 -16.57 3.13 0.40
CA LEU A 188 -17.16 3.27 1.74
C LEU A 188 -18.20 4.39 1.78
N LEU A 189 -17.89 5.55 1.20
CA LEU A 189 -18.82 6.68 1.13
C LEU A 189 -20.09 6.30 0.37
N GLN A 190 -19.96 5.59 -0.75
CA GLN A 190 -21.11 5.06 -1.48
C GLN A 190 -21.95 4.13 -0.60
N ALA A 191 -21.34 3.15 0.06
CA ALA A 191 -22.05 2.20 0.90
C ALA A 191 -22.79 2.88 2.07
N ILE A 192 -22.21 3.92 2.67
CA ILE A 192 -22.89 4.72 3.71
C ILE A 192 -24.04 5.53 3.11
N ALA A 193 -23.85 6.15 1.95
CA ALA A 193 -24.90 6.93 1.27
C ALA A 193 -26.11 6.08 0.86
N GLU A 194 -25.88 4.83 0.46
CA GLU A 194 -26.95 3.87 0.11
C GLU A 194 -27.80 3.45 1.32
N ARG A 195 -27.20 3.44 2.52
CA ARG A 195 -27.88 3.13 3.80
C ARG A 195 -28.45 4.36 4.52
N ALA A 196 -28.07 5.56 4.07
CA ALA A 196 -28.44 6.82 4.73
C ALA A 196 -29.94 7.09 4.65
N ASP A 197 -30.51 7.58 5.75
CA ASP A 197 -31.85 8.17 5.77
C ASP A 197 -31.80 9.53 5.05
N PRO A 198 -32.55 9.74 3.95
CA PRO A 198 -32.55 11.02 3.24
C PRO A 198 -33.05 12.19 4.09
N SER A 199 -33.87 11.93 5.11
CA SER A 199 -34.39 12.96 6.01
C SER A 199 -33.38 13.40 7.08
N ASP A 200 -32.39 12.55 7.37
CA ASP A 200 -31.34 12.79 8.35
C ASP A 200 -30.01 12.17 7.92
N PRO A 201 -29.32 12.77 6.91
CA PRO A 201 -28.10 12.22 6.37
C PRO A 201 -26.95 12.28 7.38
N PRO A 202 -26.10 11.23 7.46
CA PRO A 202 -24.96 11.21 8.36
C PRO A 202 -23.91 12.26 7.97
N SER A 203 -23.22 12.77 8.99
CA SER A 203 -22.03 13.59 8.85
C SER A 203 -20.80 12.70 8.88
N ILE A 204 -19.96 12.80 7.85
CA ILE A 204 -18.72 12.04 7.72
C ILE A 204 -17.57 13.02 7.61
N ARG A 205 -16.59 12.86 8.49
CA ARG A 205 -15.32 13.58 8.43
C ARG A 205 -14.19 12.59 8.27
N ILE A 206 -13.29 12.84 7.32
CA ILE A 206 -12.05 12.08 7.19
C ILE A 206 -10.88 12.99 7.53
N THR A 207 -10.11 12.65 8.55
CA THR A 207 -8.79 13.25 8.78
C THR A 207 -7.74 12.36 8.12
N GLY A 208 -7.26 12.78 6.95
CA GLY A 208 -6.26 12.02 6.20
C GLY A 208 -4.86 12.58 6.38
N THR A 209 -3.91 11.72 6.75
CA THR A 209 -2.51 12.12 6.95
C THR A 209 -1.65 11.83 5.73
N GLY A 210 -0.61 12.63 5.51
CA GLY A 210 0.36 12.39 4.43
C GLY A 210 1.53 13.38 4.44
N SER A 211 2.60 13.06 3.72
CA SER A 211 3.78 13.94 3.66
C SER A 211 3.76 14.97 2.53
N ASP A 212 2.89 14.79 1.53
CA ASP A 212 2.79 15.67 0.37
C ASP A 212 1.49 16.48 0.40
N SER A 213 1.62 17.80 0.59
CA SER A 213 0.46 18.68 0.74
C SER A 213 -0.38 18.78 -0.52
N GLU A 214 0.24 18.74 -1.69
CA GLU A 214 -0.49 18.85 -2.95
C GLU A 214 -1.30 17.58 -3.24
N THR A 215 -0.76 16.40 -2.95
CA THR A 215 -1.50 15.14 -3.07
C THR A 215 -2.65 15.05 -2.08
N LEU A 216 -2.48 15.51 -0.83
CA LEU A 216 -3.59 15.57 0.13
C LEU A 216 -4.66 16.57 -0.29
N ARG A 217 -4.28 17.74 -0.80
CA ARG A 217 -5.22 18.75 -1.33
C ARG A 217 -6.04 18.19 -2.49
N ARG A 218 -5.39 17.58 -3.49
CA ARG A 218 -6.08 16.93 -4.62
C ARG A 218 -6.99 15.78 -4.16
N THR A 219 -6.58 15.05 -3.12
CA THR A 219 -7.40 13.99 -2.54
C THR A 219 -8.65 14.55 -1.87
N ALA A 220 -8.52 15.65 -1.13
CA ALA A 220 -9.66 16.37 -0.54
C ALA A 220 -10.66 16.76 -1.63
N ASP A 221 -10.21 17.47 -2.67
CA ASP A 221 -11.06 17.94 -3.77
C ASP A 221 -11.84 16.79 -4.43
N ARG A 222 -11.16 15.67 -4.73
CA ARG A 222 -11.79 14.49 -5.36
C ARG A 222 -12.83 13.83 -4.45
N LEU A 223 -12.52 13.65 -3.17
CA LEU A 223 -13.43 13.01 -2.22
C LEU A 223 -14.64 13.90 -1.91
N GLU A 224 -14.43 15.21 -1.80
CA GLU A 224 -15.53 16.17 -1.59
C GLU A 224 -16.45 16.23 -2.82
N THR A 225 -15.88 16.28 -4.03
CA THR A 225 -16.64 16.23 -5.28
C THR A 225 -17.45 14.92 -5.40
N PHE A 226 -16.84 13.79 -5.07
CA PHE A 226 -17.52 12.51 -5.08
C PHE A 226 -18.63 12.43 -4.03
N ALA A 227 -18.38 12.89 -2.80
CA ALA A 227 -19.41 12.88 -1.77
C ALA A 227 -20.60 13.80 -2.12
N GLN A 228 -20.34 14.93 -2.78
CA GLN A 228 -21.37 15.82 -3.31
C GLN A 228 -22.22 15.13 -4.39
N SER A 229 -21.60 14.35 -5.28
CA SER A 229 -22.33 13.65 -6.35
C SER A 229 -23.27 12.55 -5.81
N LEU A 230 -22.99 11.99 -4.63
CA LEU A 230 -23.88 11.06 -3.94
C LEU A 230 -25.14 11.74 -3.39
N GLY A 231 -25.10 13.05 -3.12
CA GLY A 231 -26.25 13.87 -2.70
C GLY A 231 -26.89 13.51 -1.34
N ARG A 232 -26.32 12.55 -0.59
CA ARG A 232 -26.92 11.97 0.63
C ARG A 232 -26.02 11.99 1.86
N LEU A 233 -24.90 12.72 1.80
CA LEU A 233 -23.91 12.79 2.87
C LEU A 233 -23.54 14.24 3.18
N ARG A 234 -23.27 14.54 4.46
CA ARG A 234 -22.54 15.75 4.83
C ARG A 234 -21.07 15.36 5.00
N PHE A 235 -20.24 15.62 3.99
CA PHE A 235 -18.85 15.16 3.97
C PHE A 235 -17.87 16.31 4.11
N HIS A 236 -16.76 16.06 4.84
CA HIS A 236 -15.63 16.96 4.90
C HIS A 236 -14.31 16.19 5.00
N PHE A 237 -13.31 16.60 4.22
CA PHE A 237 -11.96 16.07 4.32
C PHE A 237 -11.02 17.07 4.99
N GLN A 238 -10.35 16.63 6.06
CA GLN A 238 -9.36 17.40 6.81
C GLN A 238 -7.95 16.85 6.52
N PRO A 239 -7.13 17.53 5.70
CA PRO A 239 -5.74 17.13 5.49
C PRO A 239 -4.91 17.40 6.75
N LEU A 240 -4.01 16.47 7.08
CA LEU A 240 -3.01 16.61 8.15
C LEU A 240 -1.60 16.27 7.61
N ILE A 241 -0.76 17.29 7.44
CA ILE A 241 0.60 17.11 6.92
C ILE A 241 1.51 16.53 7.99
N LEU A 242 2.19 15.43 7.66
CA LEU A 242 3.22 14.82 8.49
C LEU A 242 4.59 15.07 7.87
N SER A 243 5.37 15.95 8.49
CA SER A 243 6.73 16.27 8.05
C SER A 243 7.66 15.06 8.23
N PRO A 244 8.34 14.56 7.18
CA PRO A 244 9.29 13.43 7.28
C PRO A 244 10.51 13.72 8.17
N THR A 245 10.83 15.00 8.35
CA THR A 245 11.99 15.56 9.06
C THR A 245 11.73 15.85 10.53
N GLU A 246 10.48 15.86 10.95
CA GLU A 246 10.19 16.07 12.36
C GLU A 246 10.34 14.75 13.08
N GLY A 247 11.32 14.68 13.99
CA GLY A 247 11.36 13.70 15.09
C GLY A 247 10.19 13.84 16.07
N SER A 248 9.04 14.29 15.58
CA SER A 248 7.75 14.35 16.23
C SER A 248 7.36 12.92 16.54
N SER A 249 7.60 12.51 17.79
CA SER A 249 7.12 11.25 18.37
C SER A 249 5.71 10.97 17.86
N SER A 250 5.44 9.78 17.35
CA SER A 250 4.14 9.38 16.77
C SER A 250 2.92 9.75 17.65
N SER A 251 3.11 9.87 18.96
CA SER A 251 2.10 10.33 19.92
C SER A 251 1.73 11.83 19.87
N SER A 252 2.57 12.69 19.26
CA SER A 252 2.31 14.12 19.06
C SER A 252 1.34 14.37 17.91
N ILE A 253 1.38 13.53 16.86
CA ILE A 253 0.43 13.55 15.74
C ILE A 253 -1.01 13.42 16.26
N LEU A 254 -1.19 12.58 17.29
CA LEU A 254 -2.49 12.38 17.93
C LEU A 254 -3.04 13.63 18.64
N ASN A 255 -2.19 14.62 18.98
CA ASN A 255 -2.67 15.91 19.52
C ASN A 255 -3.21 16.83 18.43
N MET A 256 -2.83 16.62 17.17
CA MET A 256 -3.29 17.42 16.03
C MET A 256 -4.63 16.91 15.49
N ILE A 257 -5.07 15.73 15.93
CA ILE A 257 -6.35 15.15 15.54
C ILE A 257 -7.43 15.67 16.49
N ASP A 258 -8.25 16.58 16.00
CA ASP A 258 -9.45 17.06 16.68
C ASP A 258 -10.55 15.98 16.60
N VAL A 259 -10.99 15.49 17.76
CA VAL A 259 -12.14 14.58 17.90
C VAL A 259 -13.25 15.35 18.59
N ARG A 260 -14.38 15.48 17.90
CA ARG A 260 -15.50 16.29 18.38
C ARG A 260 -16.42 15.47 19.29
N PRO A 261 -17.15 16.12 20.22
CA PRO A 261 -18.14 15.43 21.03
C PRO A 261 -19.16 14.69 20.14
N HIS A 262 -19.51 13.46 20.55
CA HIS A 262 -20.48 12.59 19.88
C HIS A 262 -20.07 12.00 18.53
N GLU A 263 -18.84 12.25 18.06
CA GLU A 263 -18.31 11.52 16.91
C GLU A 263 -18.00 10.06 17.26
N THR A 264 -18.36 9.18 16.33
CA THR A 264 -17.97 7.78 16.34
C THR A 264 -16.70 7.66 15.52
N VAL A 265 -15.59 7.36 16.20
CA VAL A 265 -14.25 7.41 15.60
C VAL A 265 -13.84 6.03 15.08
N ALA A 266 -13.41 5.96 13.83
CA ALA A 266 -12.73 4.81 13.24
C ALA A 266 -11.28 5.19 12.91
N LEU A 267 -10.33 4.38 13.34
CA LEU A 267 -8.91 4.56 13.02
C LEU A 267 -8.49 3.56 11.95
N ASN A 268 -7.90 4.04 10.85
CA ASN A 268 -7.42 3.22 9.75
C ASN A 268 -5.89 3.33 9.61
N CYS A 269 -5.23 2.18 9.59
CA CYS A 269 -3.79 2.06 9.40
C CYS A 269 -3.49 0.97 8.37
N VAL A 270 -3.49 1.32 7.08
CA VAL A 270 -3.09 0.44 5.98
C VAL A 270 -1.64 0.71 5.62
N LEU A 271 -0.77 -0.29 5.79
CA LEU A 271 0.67 -0.22 5.51
C LEU A 271 1.37 0.97 6.20
N HIS A 272 1.06 1.20 7.47
CA HIS A 272 1.56 2.36 8.21
C HIS A 272 2.30 2.01 9.50
N LEU A 273 1.79 1.07 10.30
CA LEU A 273 2.31 0.82 11.65
C LEU A 273 3.73 0.27 11.61
N HIS A 274 4.11 -0.52 10.59
CA HIS A 274 5.49 -0.99 10.44
C HIS A 274 6.50 0.17 10.42
N ARG A 275 6.12 1.35 9.91
CA ARG A 275 6.98 2.55 9.87
C ARG A 275 7.17 3.21 11.22
N LEU A 276 6.37 2.87 12.21
CA LEU A 276 6.52 3.34 13.59
C LEU A 276 7.36 2.37 14.44
N VAL A 277 7.69 1.21 13.91
CA VAL A 277 8.51 0.24 14.63
C VAL A 277 9.95 0.78 14.70
N ARG A 278 10.51 0.78 15.90
CA ARG A 278 11.89 1.16 16.21
C ARG A 278 12.52 0.05 17.05
N ASP A 279 13.83 0.14 17.24
CA ASP A 279 14.54 -0.79 18.13
C ASP A 279 14.08 -0.59 19.59
N ASP A 280 13.71 0.64 19.98
CA ASP A 280 12.98 0.93 21.22
C ASP A 280 11.45 0.87 20.99
N PRO A 281 10.73 -0.09 21.61
CA PRO A 281 9.29 -0.22 21.42
C PRO A 281 8.48 0.90 22.09
N ARG A 282 9.09 1.78 22.91
CA ARG A 282 8.40 2.84 23.64
C ARG A 282 7.53 3.72 22.75
N GLU A 283 7.99 4.04 21.55
CA GLU A 283 7.26 4.92 20.64
C GLU A 283 5.95 4.26 20.16
N MET A 284 6.02 3.00 19.69
CA MET A 284 4.85 2.22 19.32
C MET A 284 3.85 2.13 20.48
N TRP A 285 4.34 1.83 21.69
CA TRP A 285 3.49 1.77 22.87
C TRP A 285 2.87 3.12 23.23
N ALA A 286 3.62 4.22 23.08
CA ALA A 286 3.11 5.57 23.32
C ALA A 286 2.04 5.96 22.31
N PHE A 287 2.22 5.59 21.04
CA PHE A 287 1.23 5.77 19.98
C PHE A 287 -0.06 5.00 20.29
N LEU A 288 0.01 3.68 20.53
CA LEU A 288 -1.17 2.86 20.79
C LEU A 288 -1.93 3.29 22.06
N ARG A 289 -1.22 3.65 23.14
CA ARG A 289 -1.85 4.23 24.33
C ARG A 289 -2.51 5.57 24.03
N GLY A 290 -1.84 6.42 23.25
CA GLY A 290 -2.39 7.70 22.81
C GLY A 290 -3.67 7.53 21.99
N VAL A 291 -3.70 6.57 21.05
CA VAL A 291 -4.90 6.23 20.27
C VAL A 291 -6.05 5.89 21.21
N LYS A 292 -5.82 4.98 22.15
CA LYS A 292 -6.86 4.55 23.10
C LYS A 292 -7.34 5.68 24.02
N GLN A 293 -6.43 6.52 24.51
CA GLN A 293 -6.74 7.54 25.50
C GLN A 293 -7.36 8.81 24.90
N LYS A 294 -6.84 9.25 23.74
CA LYS A 294 -7.22 10.51 23.09
C LYS A 294 -8.32 10.33 22.06
N LEU A 295 -8.18 9.33 21.18
CA LEU A 295 -9.13 9.12 20.08
C LEU A 295 -10.32 8.24 20.49
N LYS A 296 -10.09 7.29 21.42
CA LYS A 296 -11.12 6.33 21.90
C LYS A 296 -11.94 5.72 20.75
N PRO A 297 -11.28 5.14 19.72
CA PRO A 297 -11.97 4.67 18.53
C PRO A 297 -12.89 3.50 18.84
N THR A 298 -14.03 3.45 18.14
CA THR A 298 -14.93 2.28 18.14
C THR A 298 -14.29 1.10 17.43
N ILE A 299 -13.50 1.38 16.38
CA ILE A 299 -12.74 0.36 15.65
C ILE A 299 -11.36 0.87 15.21
N VAL A 300 -10.38 -0.03 15.23
CA VAL A 300 -9.05 0.17 14.64
C VAL A 300 -8.83 -0.88 13.57
N THR A 301 -8.68 -0.47 12.32
CA THR A 301 -8.31 -1.36 11.21
C THR A 301 -6.80 -1.28 10.97
N VAL A 302 -6.16 -2.45 10.93
CA VAL A 302 -4.73 -2.58 10.65
C VAL A 302 -4.56 -3.57 9.51
N ALA A 303 -3.91 -3.16 8.44
CA ALA A 303 -3.52 -4.02 7.34
C ALA A 303 -2.02 -3.87 7.10
N GLU A 304 -1.27 -4.95 7.23
CA GLU A 304 0.19 -4.97 7.18
C GLU A 304 0.69 -6.15 6.32
N LYS A 305 1.93 -6.08 5.86
CA LYS A 305 2.56 -7.19 5.13
C LYS A 305 2.94 -8.31 6.09
N GLU A 306 2.60 -9.54 5.73
CA GLU A 306 2.92 -10.73 6.51
C GLU A 306 4.39 -11.14 6.28
N ALA A 307 5.32 -10.46 6.97
CA ALA A 307 6.75 -10.73 6.87
C ALA A 307 7.49 -10.41 8.18
N SER A 308 8.60 -11.07 8.46
CA SER A 308 9.44 -10.78 9.64
C SER A 308 10.74 -10.04 9.27
N HIS A 309 10.60 -8.80 8.80
CA HIS A 309 11.76 -7.98 8.41
C HIS A 309 12.39 -7.19 9.56
N ASN A 310 11.91 -7.36 10.80
CA ASN A 310 12.31 -6.52 11.93
C ASN A 310 12.54 -7.25 13.27
N GLY A 311 12.53 -8.60 13.31
CA GLY A 311 12.65 -9.35 14.56
C GLY A 311 13.78 -8.83 15.48
N SER A 312 13.50 -8.71 16.79
CA SER A 312 14.36 -8.07 17.80
C SER A 312 15.72 -8.75 18.04
N THR A 313 15.97 -9.87 17.37
CA THR A 313 17.17 -10.72 17.44
C THR A 313 17.78 -11.02 16.06
N THR A 314 17.29 -10.36 15.01
CA THR A 314 17.58 -10.74 13.62
C THR A 314 18.92 -10.16 13.18
N SER A 315 19.93 -11.01 12.99
CA SER A 315 21.13 -10.61 12.25
C SER A 315 20.73 -10.13 10.86
N PHE A 316 21.53 -9.27 10.24
CA PHE A 316 21.28 -8.83 8.85
C PHE A 316 20.98 -10.00 7.91
N MET A 317 21.66 -11.14 8.10
CA MET A 317 21.46 -12.36 7.33
C MET A 317 20.05 -12.94 7.41
N GLN A 318 19.47 -13.03 8.61
CA GLN A 318 18.12 -13.58 8.75
C GLN A 318 17.08 -12.64 8.14
N ARG A 319 17.26 -11.31 8.29
CA ARG A 319 16.41 -10.30 7.65
C ARG A 319 16.50 -10.40 6.12
N PHE A 320 17.71 -10.57 5.60
CA PHE A 320 17.97 -10.71 4.18
C PHE A 320 17.30 -11.96 3.59
N ALA A 321 17.42 -13.10 4.27
CA ALA A 321 16.81 -14.35 3.85
C ALA A 321 15.27 -14.26 3.84
N GLU A 322 14.67 -13.75 4.92
CA GLU A 322 13.21 -13.57 5.00
C GLU A 322 12.70 -12.63 3.90
N ALA A 323 13.43 -11.54 3.62
CA ALA A 323 13.07 -10.62 2.54
C ALA A 323 13.15 -11.30 1.17
N MET A 324 14.19 -12.11 0.92
CA MET A 324 14.34 -12.83 -0.34
C MET A 324 13.19 -13.83 -0.55
N ASP A 325 12.77 -14.52 0.50
CA ASP A 325 11.63 -15.44 0.44
C ASP A 325 10.31 -14.68 0.19
N TYR A 326 10.06 -13.60 0.94
CA TYR A 326 8.86 -12.77 0.79
C TYR A 326 8.75 -12.17 -0.62
N TYR A 327 9.79 -11.47 -1.08
CA TYR A 327 9.75 -10.85 -2.41
C TYR A 327 9.87 -11.88 -3.52
N GLY A 328 10.47 -13.05 -3.29
CA GLY A 328 10.41 -14.16 -4.23
C GLY A 328 8.95 -14.53 -4.55
N ALA A 329 8.13 -14.71 -3.52
CA ALA A 329 6.70 -14.98 -3.69
C ALA A 329 5.95 -13.82 -4.38
N VAL A 330 6.29 -12.57 -4.09
CA VAL A 330 5.70 -11.40 -4.75
C VAL A 330 6.05 -11.37 -6.24
N PHE A 331 7.31 -11.58 -6.60
CA PHE A 331 7.76 -11.55 -8.00
C PHE A 331 7.21 -12.75 -8.79
N ASP A 332 7.13 -13.93 -8.19
CA ASP A 332 6.47 -15.10 -8.79
C ASP A 332 4.97 -14.85 -9.02
N SER A 333 4.30 -14.18 -8.07
CA SER A 333 2.91 -13.76 -8.25
C SER A 333 2.75 -12.81 -9.45
N LEU A 334 3.61 -11.79 -9.58
CA LEU A 334 3.55 -10.86 -10.70
C LEU A 334 3.85 -11.52 -12.04
N GLU A 335 4.79 -12.47 -12.08
CA GLU A 335 5.09 -13.27 -13.29
C GLU A 335 3.87 -14.06 -13.75
N SER A 336 3.10 -14.58 -12.80
CA SER A 336 1.90 -15.37 -13.11
C SER A 336 0.68 -14.54 -13.52
N THR A 337 0.59 -13.26 -13.11
CA THR A 337 -0.62 -12.44 -13.29
C THR A 337 -0.46 -11.26 -14.25
N VAL A 338 0.77 -10.83 -14.54
CA VAL A 338 1.04 -9.65 -15.37
C VAL A 338 1.76 -10.06 -16.66
N GLN A 339 1.35 -9.47 -17.78
CA GLN A 339 1.92 -9.80 -19.08
C GLN A 339 3.44 -9.52 -19.14
N PRO A 340 4.23 -10.40 -19.79
CA PRO A 340 5.64 -10.14 -20.05
C PRO A 340 5.87 -8.81 -20.75
N GLY A 341 6.84 -8.01 -20.26
CA GLY A 341 7.20 -6.73 -20.87
C GLY A 341 6.31 -5.53 -20.49
N SER A 342 5.36 -5.69 -19.56
CA SER A 342 4.55 -4.56 -19.05
C SER A 342 5.44 -3.47 -18.43
N ARG A 343 5.26 -2.23 -18.91
CA ARG A 343 5.96 -1.05 -18.39
C ARG A 343 5.47 -0.70 -16.98
N GLU A 344 4.19 -0.94 -16.72
CA GLU A 344 3.53 -0.78 -15.43
C GLU A 344 4.14 -1.73 -14.40
N ARG A 345 4.39 -3.00 -14.78
CA ARG A 345 5.09 -3.96 -13.93
C ARG A 345 6.48 -3.48 -13.56
N LEU A 346 7.27 -3.04 -14.56
CA LEU A 346 8.63 -2.54 -14.34
C LEU A 346 8.63 -1.33 -13.41
N ALA A 347 7.64 -0.44 -13.52
CA ALA A 347 7.48 0.69 -12.60
C ALA A 347 7.18 0.22 -11.17
N VAL A 348 6.29 -0.76 -10.99
CA VAL A 348 5.97 -1.32 -9.67
C VAL A 348 7.15 -2.08 -9.07
N GLU A 349 7.80 -2.96 -9.82
CA GLU A 349 8.98 -3.72 -9.38
C GLU A 349 10.14 -2.77 -9.04
N GLY A 350 10.42 -1.77 -9.88
CA GLY A 350 11.54 -0.84 -9.67
C GLY A 350 11.30 0.24 -8.61
N VAL A 351 10.10 0.82 -8.56
CA VAL A 351 9.82 1.98 -7.69
C VAL A 351 9.17 1.55 -6.39
N TRP A 352 8.20 0.65 -6.41
CA TRP A 352 7.51 0.22 -5.19
C TRP A 352 8.33 -0.86 -4.46
N PHE A 353 8.42 -2.06 -5.02
CA PHE A 353 9.11 -3.17 -4.36
C PHE A 353 10.62 -2.97 -4.27
N GLY A 354 11.25 -2.40 -5.30
CA GLY A 354 12.67 -2.11 -5.32
C GLY A 354 13.11 -1.20 -4.18
N ARG A 355 12.35 -0.13 -3.90
CA ARG A 355 12.64 0.77 -2.77
C ARG A 355 12.44 0.11 -1.42
N GLU A 356 11.46 -0.78 -1.30
CA GLU A 356 11.26 -1.52 -0.05
C GLU A 356 12.40 -2.53 0.18
N ILE A 357 12.83 -3.25 -0.85
CA ILE A 357 14.00 -4.14 -0.81
C ILE A 357 15.26 -3.34 -0.44
N GLU A 358 15.48 -2.19 -1.07
CA GLU A 358 16.59 -1.29 -0.75
C GLU A 358 16.58 -0.85 0.71
N ASP A 359 15.42 -0.44 1.25
CA ASP A 359 15.31 -0.03 2.65
C ASP A 359 15.62 -1.21 3.60
N ILE A 360 15.03 -2.38 3.36
CA ILE A 360 15.22 -3.58 4.20
C ILE A 360 16.69 -4.04 4.22
N VAL A 361 17.35 -4.01 3.06
CA VAL A 361 18.71 -4.56 2.89
C VAL A 361 19.79 -3.52 3.16
N ALA A 362 19.67 -2.32 2.62
CA ALA A 362 20.75 -1.32 2.65
C ALA A 362 20.72 -0.38 3.86
N MET A 363 19.57 -0.21 4.50
CA MET A 363 19.41 0.69 5.65
C MET A 363 19.48 -0.07 6.97
N ASP A 364 19.85 0.64 8.04
CA ASP A 364 19.87 0.17 9.43
C ASP A 364 19.49 1.34 10.35
N GLY A 365 19.20 1.05 11.62
CA GLY A 365 18.85 2.07 12.62
C GLY A 365 17.63 2.91 12.24
N ASP A 366 17.59 4.17 12.69
CA ASP A 366 16.45 5.08 12.48
C ASP A 366 16.22 5.46 11.01
N GLY A 367 17.20 5.22 10.14
CA GLY A 367 17.07 5.44 8.70
C GLY A 367 16.22 4.39 7.98
N ARG A 368 15.96 3.24 8.61
CA ARG A 368 15.20 2.11 8.03
C ARG A 368 13.72 2.17 8.42
N ARG A 369 12.82 2.16 7.44
CA ARG A 369 11.37 2.34 7.63
C ARG A 369 10.54 1.09 7.38
N GLU A 370 10.98 0.19 6.50
CA GLU A 370 10.27 -1.02 6.11
C GLU A 370 10.55 -2.15 7.12
N ARG A 371 9.87 -2.05 8.26
CA ARG A 371 10.07 -2.89 9.45
C ARG A 371 8.85 -3.79 9.70
N HIS A 372 8.52 -4.63 8.73
CA HIS A 372 7.35 -5.52 8.81
C HIS A 372 7.46 -6.54 9.95
N GLU A 373 6.31 -6.87 10.52
CA GLU A 373 6.12 -7.90 11.53
C GLU A 373 4.94 -8.78 11.13
N ARG A 374 4.99 -10.06 11.53
CA ARG A 374 3.91 -11.03 11.28
C ARG A 374 2.67 -10.73 12.13
N PHE A 375 1.51 -11.19 11.65
CA PHE A 375 0.20 -11.01 12.28
C PHE A 375 0.22 -11.33 13.79
N VAL A 376 0.86 -12.43 14.19
CA VAL A 376 0.91 -12.87 15.59
C VAL A 376 1.49 -11.76 16.48
N LYS A 377 2.58 -11.13 16.05
CA LYS A 377 3.25 -10.07 16.81
C LYS A 377 2.46 -8.77 16.81
N TRP A 378 1.82 -8.42 15.69
CA TRP A 378 0.87 -7.29 15.67
C TRP A 378 -0.29 -7.50 16.62
N ALA A 379 -0.88 -8.69 16.61
CA ALA A 379 -2.00 -9.05 17.47
C ALA A 379 -1.60 -9.03 18.96
N GLU A 380 -0.40 -9.50 19.31
CA GLU A 380 0.15 -9.38 20.67
C GLU A 380 0.38 -7.93 21.08
N THR A 381 0.95 -7.11 20.20
CA THR A 381 1.21 -5.68 20.45
C THR A 381 -0.11 -4.94 20.69
N LEU A 382 -1.11 -5.14 19.84
CA LEU A 382 -2.43 -4.54 19.97
C LEU A 382 -3.17 -5.03 21.23
N ARG A 383 -3.12 -6.33 21.54
CA ARG A 383 -3.70 -6.87 22.78
C ARG A 383 -3.01 -6.31 24.02
N GLY A 384 -1.69 -6.20 24.02
CA GLY A 384 -0.93 -5.59 25.12
C GLY A 384 -1.27 -4.10 25.31
N ALA A 385 -1.75 -3.42 24.27
CA ALA A 385 -2.25 -2.04 24.36
C ALA A 385 -3.70 -1.97 24.86
N GLY A 386 -4.31 -3.12 25.10
CA GLY A 386 -5.67 -3.28 25.59
C GLY A 386 -6.73 -3.18 24.50
N SER A 387 -6.40 -3.54 23.26
CA SER A 387 -7.37 -3.77 22.18
C SER A 387 -7.87 -5.22 22.21
N THR A 388 -9.11 -5.43 21.80
CA THR A 388 -9.69 -6.77 21.57
C THR A 388 -9.85 -6.99 20.08
N MET A 389 -9.47 -8.17 19.58
CA MET A 389 -9.62 -8.49 18.16
C MET A 389 -11.10 -8.73 17.84
N SER A 390 -11.62 -8.06 16.81
CA SER A 390 -12.90 -8.44 16.21
C SER A 390 -12.73 -9.76 15.47
N ARG A 391 -13.77 -10.61 15.49
CA ARG A 391 -13.79 -11.88 14.76
C ARG A 391 -14.21 -11.68 13.32
#